data_AF-A0AAV5RHI1-F1
#
_entry.id   AF-A0AAV5RHI1-F1
#
_cell.length_a   1.000
_cell.length_b   1.000
_cell.length_c   1.000
_cell.angle_alpha   90.00
_cell.angle_beta   90.00
_cell.angle_gamma   90.00
#
_symmetry.space_group_name_H-M   'P 1'
#
loop_
_entity.id
_entity.type
_entity.pdbx_description
1 polymer ?
#
loop_
_entity_poly.entity_id
_entity_poly.type
_entity_poly.pdbx_seq_one_letter_code
_entity_poly.pdbx_strand_id
1 'polypeptide(L)'
;MEKHQIIERLLTLQSYSPFILICDTLAQTSDILLKAMLKRAKKDVSFIINADLNHFEPEVVVQEVMKLMKPDRTLIGVYHTDITYSSSKSPKSYSPSTLSLLEYMATSVIRVLPGPEALSRKAESSFDIFDFSNKVYNRMQFTVEVEHRRKSGRRISTLFNVNGDTYEFKQARLDMIEDQVDLTNLTTFNLSLSEKQRQDRENVELPYLEAQRGGNGGAILYEYTEVDDYDEDEPFEEDYI
;
A
#
# COMPACT_ATOMS: atom_id res chain seq x y z
N MET A 1 16.47 10.09 -2.67
CA MET A 1 16.12 9.62 -1.31
C MET A 1 15.78 8.15 -1.42
N GLU A 2 16.46 7.31 -0.64
CA GLU A 2 16.16 5.88 -0.61
C GLU A 2 14.71 5.64 -0.14
N LYS A 3 14.09 4.55 -0.63
CA LYS A 3 12.68 4.22 -0.34
C LYS A 3 12.40 4.19 1.17
N HIS A 4 13.38 3.73 1.94
CA HIS A 4 13.33 3.61 3.39
C HIS A 4 13.24 4.97 4.12
N GLN A 5 14.01 5.96 3.67
CA GLN A 5 14.11 7.26 4.32
C GLN A 5 12.79 8.05 4.24
N ILE A 6 11.98 7.84 3.20
CA ILE A 6 10.66 8.46 3.06
C ILE A 6 9.72 7.95 4.15
N ILE A 7 9.76 6.65 4.42
CA ILE A 7 8.85 5.99 5.36
C ILE A 7 9.25 6.27 6.81
N GLU A 8 10.54 6.30 7.11
CA GLU A 8 11.03 6.75 8.41
C GLU A 8 10.62 8.19 8.73
N ARG A 9 10.68 9.08 7.73
CA ARG A 9 10.18 10.46 7.85
C ARG A 9 8.66 10.53 8.03
N LEU A 10 7.92 9.52 7.58
CA LEU A 10 6.48 9.43 7.78
C LEU A 10 6.15 9.03 9.23
N LEU A 11 6.85 8.03 9.77
CA LEU A 11 6.71 7.60 11.17
C LEU A 11 7.08 8.73 12.17
N THR A 12 7.99 9.61 11.78
CA THR A 12 8.38 10.79 12.57
C THR A 12 7.57 12.04 12.26
N LEU A 13 6.51 11.94 11.45
CA LEU A 13 5.64 13.05 11.02
C LEU A 13 6.41 14.24 10.39
N GLN A 14 7.55 13.96 9.76
CA GLN A 14 8.35 14.95 9.05
C GLN A 14 7.97 15.08 7.57
N SER A 15 7.30 14.07 7.03
CA SER A 15 6.71 14.07 5.70
C SER A 15 5.22 14.29 5.81
N TYR A 16 4.69 15.23 5.02
CA TYR A 16 3.25 15.47 4.99
C TYR A 16 2.51 14.26 4.38
N SER A 17 1.56 13.73 5.14
CA SER A 17 0.60 12.71 4.72
C SER A 17 -0.77 13.21 5.18
N PRO A 18 -1.73 13.49 4.29
CA PRO A 18 -3.01 14.10 4.69
C PRO A 18 -3.85 13.16 5.56
N PHE A 19 -3.79 11.85 5.28
CA PHE A 19 -4.48 10.83 6.09
C PHE A 19 -3.59 9.60 6.28
N ILE A 20 -3.28 9.32 7.54
CA ILE A 20 -2.57 8.13 8.01
C ILE A 20 -3.58 7.24 8.73
N LEU A 21 -3.77 6.03 8.24
CA LEU A 21 -4.58 5.01 8.89
C LEU A 21 -3.67 4.06 9.67
N ILE A 22 -3.94 3.85 10.94
CA ILE A 22 -3.27 2.86 11.79
C ILE A 22 -4.26 1.72 12.03
N CYS A 23 -3.91 0.53 11.57
CA CYS A 23 -4.68 -0.68 11.81
C CYS A 23 -4.01 -1.46 12.94
N ASP A 24 -4.72 -1.70 14.03
CA ASP A 24 -4.22 -2.48 15.15
C ASP A 24 -5.19 -3.64 15.50
N THR A 25 -4.84 -4.35 16.58
CA THR A 25 -5.62 -5.48 17.12
C THR A 25 -5.50 -5.47 18.63
N LEU A 26 -6.37 -6.19 19.34
CA LEU A 26 -6.25 -6.51 20.76
C LEU A 26 -4.89 -7.15 21.10
N ALA A 27 -4.33 -7.92 20.15
CA ALA A 27 -3.04 -8.55 20.31
C ALA A 27 -1.89 -7.53 20.42
N GLN A 28 -1.98 -6.41 19.72
CA GLN A 28 -1.05 -5.29 19.84
C GLN A 28 -1.74 -3.99 19.46
N THR A 29 -2.00 -3.16 20.47
CA THR A 29 -2.65 -1.86 20.33
C THR A 29 -1.69 -0.78 19.81
N SER A 30 -2.24 0.25 19.17
CA SER A 30 -1.50 1.35 18.55
C SER A 30 -1.02 2.44 19.51
N ASP A 31 -1.40 2.39 20.80
CA ASP A 31 -1.06 3.43 21.80
C ASP A 31 0.43 3.73 21.92
N ILE A 32 1.26 2.68 21.92
CA ILE A 32 2.71 2.83 22.05
C ILE A 32 3.29 3.48 20.78
N LEU A 33 2.77 3.09 19.61
CA LEU A 33 3.14 3.68 18.34
C LEU A 33 2.75 5.16 18.28
N LEU A 34 1.53 5.51 18.67
CA LEU A 34 1.07 6.91 18.72
C LEU A 34 1.97 7.74 19.63
N LYS A 35 2.30 7.24 20.83
CA LYS A 35 3.27 7.90 21.74
C LYS A 35 4.65 8.07 21.11
N ALA A 36 5.12 7.07 20.35
CA ALA A 36 6.38 7.14 19.62
C ALA A 36 6.38 8.25 18.56
N MET A 37 5.31 8.31 17.76
CA MET A 37 5.12 9.31 16.71
C MET A 37 5.05 10.71 17.31
N LEU A 38 4.28 10.88 18.39
CA LEU A 38 4.13 12.16 19.11
C LEU A 38 5.45 12.67 19.68
N LYS A 39 6.25 11.81 20.30
CA LYS A 39 7.56 12.19 20.87
C LYS A 39 8.56 12.65 19.81
N ARG A 40 8.42 12.16 18.57
CA ARG A 40 9.31 12.48 17.45
C ARG A 40 8.76 13.54 16.50
N ALA A 41 7.50 13.95 16.68
CA ALA A 41 6.87 15.00 15.91
C ALA A 41 7.61 16.33 16.10
N LYS A 42 7.76 17.10 15.00
CA LYS A 42 8.26 18.47 15.07
C LYS A 42 7.17 19.38 15.64
N LYS A 43 7.58 20.41 16.39
CA LYS A 43 6.67 21.36 17.08
C LYS A 43 5.74 22.13 16.13
N ASP A 44 6.11 22.27 14.86
CA ASP A 44 5.37 23.06 13.87
C ASP A 44 4.33 22.24 13.09
N VAL A 45 4.21 20.93 13.36
CA VAL A 45 3.29 20.05 12.63
C VAL A 45 1.98 19.95 13.40
N SER A 46 0.89 20.37 12.76
CA SER A 46 -0.45 20.18 13.31
C SER A 46 -1.03 18.83 12.85
N PHE A 47 -1.63 18.09 13.78
CA PHE A 47 -2.25 16.80 13.50
C PHE A 47 -3.49 16.59 14.38
N ILE A 48 -4.40 15.75 13.90
CA ILE A 48 -5.59 15.31 14.64
C ILE A 48 -5.52 13.81 14.79
N ILE A 49 -5.75 13.32 15.99
CA ILE A 49 -5.83 11.89 16.29
C ILE A 49 -7.29 11.54 16.53
N ASN A 50 -7.84 10.66 15.71
CA ASN A 50 -9.09 9.97 16.01
C ASN A 50 -8.76 8.54 16.46
N ALA A 51 -9.03 8.26 17.73
CA ALA A 51 -8.60 7.02 18.38
C ALA A 51 -9.45 5.80 18.02
N ASP A 52 -10.62 5.99 17.42
CA ASP A 52 -11.47 4.87 17.01
C ASP A 52 -12.30 5.28 15.77
N LEU A 53 -11.99 4.70 14.61
CA LEU A 53 -12.77 4.85 13.39
C LEU A 53 -13.79 3.74 13.18
N ASN A 54 -13.82 2.71 14.03
CA ASN A 54 -14.70 1.56 13.87
C ASN A 54 -16.17 1.90 14.10
N HIS A 55 -16.47 2.96 14.87
CA HIS A 55 -17.83 3.42 15.13
C HIS A 55 -18.55 4.00 13.90
N PHE A 56 -17.83 4.29 12.81
CA PHE A 56 -18.44 4.85 11.60
C PHE A 56 -19.00 3.76 10.68
N GLU A 57 -20.25 3.95 10.27
CA GLU A 57 -20.86 3.14 9.20
C GLU A 57 -20.19 3.44 7.84
N PRO A 58 -20.10 2.43 6.93
CA PRO A 58 -19.50 2.60 5.61
C PRO A 58 -20.09 3.77 4.79
N GLU A 59 -21.37 4.09 5.00
CA GLU A 59 -22.09 5.14 4.26
C GLU A 59 -21.62 6.56 4.65
N VAL A 60 -21.15 6.74 5.89
CA VAL A 60 -20.87 8.04 6.48
C VAL A 60 -19.37 8.29 6.66
N VAL A 61 -18.57 7.22 6.78
CA VAL A 61 -17.13 7.30 7.08
C VAL A 61 -16.37 8.21 6.12
N VAL A 62 -16.66 8.15 4.82
CA VAL A 62 -15.98 8.96 3.80
C VAL A 62 -16.24 10.45 4.05
N GLN A 63 -17.49 10.82 4.33
CA GLN A 63 -17.87 12.21 4.56
C GLN A 63 -17.24 12.76 5.83
N GLU A 64 -17.21 11.98 6.90
CA GLU A 64 -16.61 12.40 8.18
C GLU A 64 -15.09 12.55 8.07
N VAL A 65 -14.40 11.61 7.43
CA VAL A 65 -12.96 11.70 7.19
C VAL A 65 -12.63 12.92 6.31
N MET A 66 -13.41 13.18 5.27
CA MET A 66 -13.22 14.36 4.40
C MET A 66 -13.41 15.70 5.13
N LYS A 67 -14.34 15.79 6.09
CA LYS A 67 -14.49 16.99 6.94
C LYS A 67 -13.28 17.22 7.86
N LEU A 68 -12.64 16.15 8.28
CA LEU A 68 -11.47 16.20 9.17
C LEU A 68 -10.17 16.48 8.41
N MET A 69 -10.04 16.03 7.17
CA MET A 69 -8.88 16.31 6.33
C MET A 69 -8.82 17.80 5.96
N LYS A 70 -7.68 18.46 6.23
CA LYS A 70 -7.40 19.84 5.82
C LYS A 70 -5.93 19.96 5.40
N PRO A 71 -5.56 20.92 4.54
CA PRO A 71 -4.20 21.03 4.01
C PRO A 71 -3.16 21.43 5.07
N ASP A 72 -3.59 21.99 6.20
CA ASP A 72 -2.74 22.47 7.29
C ASP A 72 -2.43 21.41 8.35
N ARG A 73 -3.11 20.25 8.28
CA ARG A 73 -3.03 19.21 9.32
C ARG A 73 -3.02 17.79 8.77
N THR A 74 -2.32 16.90 9.45
CA THR A 74 -2.38 15.46 9.19
C THR A 74 -3.46 14.80 10.05
N LEU A 75 -4.37 14.05 9.44
CA LEU A 75 -5.30 13.19 10.16
C LEU A 75 -4.65 11.83 10.42
N ILE A 76 -4.62 11.41 11.67
CA ILE A 76 -4.21 10.07 12.10
C ILE A 76 -5.46 9.38 12.65
N GLY A 77 -5.91 8.32 11.98
CA GLY A 77 -7.06 7.53 12.40
C GLY A 77 -6.65 6.12 12.79
N VAL A 78 -7.17 5.62 13.90
CA VAL A 78 -6.97 4.23 14.35
C VAL A 78 -8.19 3.38 13.98
N TYR A 79 -7.96 2.19 13.46
CA TYR A 79 -8.99 1.20 13.15
C TYR A 79 -8.60 -0.17 13.71
N HIS A 80 -9.42 -0.70 14.61
CA HIS A 80 -9.25 -1.99 15.26
C HIS A 80 -9.76 -3.12 14.36
N THR A 81 -8.87 -3.90 13.77
CA THR A 81 -9.25 -4.89 12.73
C THR A 81 -10.03 -6.09 13.25
N ASP A 82 -9.99 -6.34 14.55
CA ASP A 82 -10.69 -7.41 15.25
C ASP A 82 -12.05 -6.99 15.82
N ILE A 83 -12.37 -5.70 15.82
CA ILE A 83 -13.68 -5.20 16.22
C ILE A 83 -14.58 -5.17 14.97
N THR A 84 -15.50 -6.14 14.89
CA THR A 84 -16.55 -6.14 13.87
C THR A 84 -17.80 -5.48 14.43
N TYR A 85 -18.23 -4.38 13.80
CA TYR A 85 -19.54 -3.80 14.09
C TYR A 85 -20.57 -4.45 13.18
N SER A 86 -21.58 -5.08 13.78
CA SER A 86 -22.75 -5.55 13.05
C SER A 86 -23.57 -4.33 12.63
N SER A 87 -23.58 -4.03 11.33
CA SER A 87 -24.51 -3.04 10.79
C SER A 87 -25.93 -3.50 11.11
N SER A 88 -26.73 -2.64 11.74
CA SER A 88 -28.14 -2.91 12.06
C SER A 88 -29.00 -3.14 10.82
N LYS A 89 -28.50 -2.76 9.64
CA LYS A 89 -29.13 -2.93 8.34
C LYS A 89 -28.46 -4.10 7.61
N SER A 90 -29.24 -4.91 6.92
CA SER A 90 -28.74 -6.01 6.09
C SER A 90 -27.57 -5.56 5.23
N PRO A 91 -26.49 -6.37 5.13
CA PRO A 91 -25.32 -5.99 4.36
C PRO A 91 -25.73 -5.78 2.90
N LYS A 92 -25.50 -4.57 2.38
CA LYS A 92 -25.64 -4.30 0.95
C LYS A 92 -24.52 -5.07 0.25
N SER A 93 -24.85 -6.13 -0.50
CA SER A 93 -23.88 -7.04 -1.14
C SER A 93 -22.85 -6.36 -2.07
N TYR A 94 -23.11 -5.12 -2.49
CA TYR A 94 -22.25 -4.40 -3.44
C TYR A 94 -21.49 -3.22 -2.80
N SER A 95 -21.65 -2.95 -1.50
CA SER A 95 -20.91 -1.88 -0.84
C SER A 95 -19.61 -2.39 -0.20
N PRO A 96 -18.47 -1.71 -0.37
CA PRO A 96 -17.23 -2.08 0.30
C PRO A 96 -17.36 -1.94 1.83
N SER A 97 -16.51 -2.68 2.54
CA SER A 97 -16.41 -2.57 4.01
C SER A 97 -15.81 -1.22 4.43
N THR A 98 -16.05 -0.80 5.69
CA THR A 98 -15.43 0.40 6.27
C THR A 98 -13.92 0.35 6.17
N LEU A 99 -13.30 -0.79 6.49
CA LEU A 99 -11.85 -0.96 6.38
C LEU A 99 -11.36 -0.75 4.93
N SER A 100 -12.03 -1.35 3.95
CA SER A 100 -11.67 -1.20 2.54
C SER A 100 -11.76 0.26 2.08
N LEU A 101 -12.78 0.99 2.53
CA LEU A 101 -12.94 2.43 2.25
C LEU A 101 -11.83 3.26 2.90
N LEU A 102 -11.53 3.00 4.16
CA LEU A 102 -10.47 3.70 4.89
C LEU A 102 -9.09 3.44 4.29
N GLU A 103 -8.77 2.18 3.95
CA GLU A 103 -7.52 1.82 3.27
C GLU A 103 -7.42 2.47 1.88
N TYR A 104 -8.54 2.59 1.15
CA TYR A 104 -8.57 3.27 -0.14
C TYR A 104 -8.31 4.78 -0.02
N MET A 105 -8.88 5.43 0.99
CA MET A 105 -8.71 6.86 1.26
C MET A 105 -7.33 7.19 1.87
N ALA A 106 -6.75 6.27 2.60
CA ALA A 106 -5.49 6.48 3.31
C ALA A 106 -4.33 6.70 2.33
N THR A 107 -3.55 7.75 2.59
CA THR A 107 -2.28 7.96 1.87
C THR A 107 -1.17 7.05 2.39
N SER A 108 -1.28 6.68 3.67
CA SER A 108 -0.36 5.76 4.33
C SER A 108 -1.15 4.87 5.27
N VAL A 109 -0.86 3.58 5.24
CA VAL A 109 -1.48 2.57 6.11
C VAL A 109 -0.37 1.97 6.96
N ILE A 110 -0.55 1.98 8.27
CA ILE A 110 0.38 1.39 9.23
C ILE A 110 -0.33 0.24 9.90
N ARG A 111 0.12 -1.00 9.68
CA ARG A 111 -0.40 -2.17 10.39
C ARG A 111 0.49 -2.49 11.58
N VAL A 112 -0.12 -2.51 12.75
CA VAL A 112 0.54 -2.86 14.00
C VAL A 112 0.45 -4.38 14.18
N LEU A 113 1.61 -5.01 14.24
CA LEU A 113 1.76 -6.45 14.41
C LEU A 113 2.38 -6.72 15.78
N PRO A 114 1.98 -7.81 16.46
CA PRO A 114 2.67 -8.24 17.67
C PRO A 114 4.14 -8.57 17.37
N GLY A 115 4.96 -8.68 18.40
CA GLY A 115 6.41 -8.94 18.24
C GLY A 115 6.72 -10.16 17.36
N PRO A 116 7.92 -10.24 16.77
CA PRO A 116 8.28 -11.25 15.77
C PRO A 116 8.07 -12.70 16.26
N GLU A 117 8.26 -12.95 17.55
CA GLU A 117 8.00 -14.25 18.20
C GLU A 117 6.53 -14.69 18.12
N ALA A 118 5.60 -13.73 18.10
CA ALA A 118 4.17 -13.95 17.91
C ALA A 118 3.83 -14.28 16.46
N LEU A 119 4.48 -13.59 15.53
CA LEU A 119 4.25 -13.74 14.09
C LEU A 119 4.67 -15.12 13.58
N SER A 120 5.82 -15.64 14.04
CA SER A 120 6.25 -17.00 13.72
C SER A 120 5.22 -18.04 14.17
N ARG A 121 4.65 -17.87 15.37
CA ARG A 121 3.63 -18.78 15.91
C ARG A 121 2.26 -18.64 15.24
N LYS A 122 1.94 -17.45 14.69
CA LYS A 122 0.71 -17.19 13.93
C LYS A 122 0.67 -17.94 12.61
N ALA A 123 1.83 -18.22 12.01
CA ALA A 123 1.91 -19.04 10.80
C ALA A 123 1.64 -20.53 11.07
N GLU A 124 1.85 -20.99 12.31
CA GLU A 124 1.86 -22.41 12.66
C GLU A 124 0.58 -22.90 13.37
N SER A 125 -0.27 -22.00 13.89
CA SER A 125 -1.49 -22.37 14.62
C SER A 125 -2.60 -21.34 14.47
N SER A 126 -3.85 -21.78 14.58
CA SER A 126 -5.03 -20.91 14.72
C SER A 126 -4.87 -20.09 16.00
N PHE A 127 -4.31 -18.89 15.86
CA PHE A 127 -4.13 -17.94 16.95
C PHE A 127 -5.50 -17.62 17.55
N ASP A 128 -5.77 -18.14 18.74
CA ASP A 128 -6.95 -17.73 19.49
C ASP A 128 -6.65 -16.39 20.17
N ILE A 129 -7.27 -15.32 19.65
CA ILE A 129 -7.10 -13.94 20.13
C ILE A 129 -7.44 -13.84 21.62
N PHE A 130 -8.26 -14.77 22.15
CA PHE A 130 -8.69 -14.79 23.53
C PHE A 130 -7.83 -15.67 24.45
N ASP A 131 -6.78 -16.33 23.94
CA ASP A 131 -5.82 -17.03 24.80
C ASP A 131 -4.82 -16.06 25.44
N PHE A 132 -5.30 -15.27 26.40
CA PHE A 132 -4.52 -14.29 27.16
C PHE A 132 -3.46 -14.92 28.09
N SER A 133 -3.41 -16.26 28.19
CA SER A 133 -2.38 -16.95 28.98
C SER A 133 -0.97 -16.73 28.41
N ASN A 134 -0.90 -16.50 27.09
CA ASN A 134 0.32 -16.22 26.38
C ASN A 134 0.74 -14.75 26.57
N LYS A 135 1.91 -14.51 27.20
CA LYS A 135 2.56 -13.18 27.40
C LYS A 135 3.09 -12.56 26.11
N VAL A 136 2.38 -12.73 25.01
CA VAL A 136 2.81 -12.38 23.66
C VAL A 136 2.14 -11.08 23.20
N TYR A 137 1.06 -10.67 23.88
CA TYR A 137 0.29 -9.48 23.55
C TYR A 137 0.87 -8.20 24.16
N ASN A 138 0.62 -7.08 23.47
CA ASN A 138 0.92 -5.71 23.92
C ASN A 138 2.34 -5.53 24.50
N ARG A 139 3.33 -6.15 23.85
CA ARG A 139 4.73 -6.01 24.26
C ARG A 139 5.24 -4.61 23.91
N MET A 140 6.27 -4.17 24.63
CA MET A 140 6.98 -2.93 24.31
C MET A 140 7.73 -3.05 22.98
N GLN A 141 8.20 -4.25 22.62
CA GLN A 141 8.82 -4.52 21.33
C GLN A 141 7.82 -5.19 20.40
N PHE A 142 7.52 -4.54 19.29
CA PHE A 142 6.54 -5.00 18.31
C PHE A 142 6.95 -4.59 16.89
N THR A 143 6.25 -5.10 15.88
CA THR A 143 6.58 -4.85 14.48
C THR A 143 5.48 -4.00 13.85
N VAL A 144 5.85 -3.09 12.97
CA VAL A 144 4.91 -2.30 12.17
C VAL A 144 5.21 -2.47 10.70
N GLU A 145 4.18 -2.82 9.94
CA GLU A 145 4.21 -2.76 8.49
C GLU A 145 3.72 -1.38 8.07
N VAL A 146 4.55 -0.65 7.34
CA VAL A 146 4.19 0.68 6.84
C VAL A 146 4.08 0.63 5.34
N GLU A 147 2.90 0.98 4.86
CA GLU A 147 2.57 1.18 3.47
C GLU A 147 2.40 2.67 3.20
N HIS A 148 3.02 3.15 2.12
CA HIS A 148 2.86 4.52 1.66
C HIS A 148 2.59 4.57 0.16
N ARG A 149 1.57 5.34 -0.23
CA ARG A 149 1.26 5.63 -1.64
C ARG A 149 2.00 6.89 -2.09
N ARG A 150 2.92 6.74 -3.05
CA ARG A 150 3.64 7.86 -3.66
C ARG A 150 2.70 8.77 -4.44
N LYS A 151 3.17 9.98 -4.75
CA LYS A 151 2.51 10.89 -5.72
C LYS A 151 2.29 10.25 -7.10
N SER A 152 3.10 9.27 -7.47
CA SER A 152 2.95 8.50 -8.71
C SER A 152 1.90 7.39 -8.65
N GLY A 153 1.18 7.23 -7.53
CA GLY A 153 0.24 6.13 -7.29
C GLY A 153 0.89 4.80 -6.88
N ARG A 154 2.20 4.62 -7.04
CA ARG A 154 2.91 3.39 -6.65
C ARG A 154 2.96 3.24 -5.13
N ARG A 155 2.60 2.05 -4.65
CA ARG A 155 2.67 1.63 -3.24
C ARG A 155 4.09 1.18 -2.87
N ILE A 156 4.59 1.62 -1.73
CA ILE A 156 5.83 1.11 -1.10
C ILE A 156 5.42 0.50 0.24
N SER A 157 5.87 -0.71 0.53
CA SER A 157 5.74 -1.34 1.85
C SER A 157 7.11 -1.61 2.44
N THR A 158 7.24 -1.44 3.76
CA THR A 158 8.44 -1.79 4.53
C THR A 158 8.05 -2.15 5.96
N LEU A 159 8.78 -3.07 6.57
CA LEU A 159 8.59 -3.45 7.97
C LEU A 159 9.62 -2.76 8.87
N PHE A 160 9.18 -2.40 10.07
CA PHE A 160 10.01 -1.83 11.13
C PHE A 160 9.76 -2.55 12.45
N ASN A 161 10.82 -2.78 13.20
CA ASN A 161 10.75 -3.15 14.60
C ASN A 161 10.75 -1.87 15.44
N VAL A 162 9.74 -1.75 16.30
CA VAL A 162 9.54 -0.63 17.22
C VAL A 162 9.93 -1.08 18.61
N ASN A 163 10.80 -0.32 19.26
CA ASN A 163 11.05 -0.46 20.69
C ASN A 163 10.28 0.63 21.43
N GLY A 164 9.27 0.26 22.20
CA GLY A 164 8.41 1.16 22.97
C GLY A 164 9.11 1.89 24.11
N ASP A 165 10.22 1.36 24.62
CA ASP A 165 10.96 2.00 25.72
C ASP A 165 11.79 3.19 25.20
N THR A 166 12.49 3.01 24.08
CA THR A 166 13.34 4.03 23.45
C THR A 166 12.62 4.81 22.35
N TYR A 167 11.42 4.37 21.95
CA TYR A 167 10.67 4.83 20.79
C TYR A 167 11.47 4.79 19.50
N GLU A 168 12.43 3.88 19.36
CA GLU A 168 13.25 3.75 18.16
C GLU A 168 12.58 2.87 17.11
N PHE A 169 12.71 3.30 15.85
CA PHE A 169 12.28 2.54 14.68
C PHE A 169 13.52 1.96 14.02
N LYS A 170 13.63 0.64 13.97
CA LYS A 170 14.69 -0.07 13.25
C LYS A 170 14.07 -0.77 12.06
N GLN A 171 14.57 -0.55 10.86
CA GLN A 171 14.09 -1.30 9.70
C GLN A 171 14.26 -2.79 9.99
N ALA A 172 13.17 -3.55 9.92
CA ALA A 172 13.30 -4.97 9.78
C ALA A 172 13.82 -5.18 8.37
N ARG A 173 15.04 -5.69 8.22
CA ARG A 173 15.38 -6.38 6.98
C ARG A 173 14.39 -7.54 6.94
N LEU A 174 13.40 -7.48 6.04
CA LEU A 174 13.06 -8.71 5.37
C LEU A 174 14.39 -9.10 4.75
N ASP A 175 15.03 -10.13 5.29
CA ASP A 175 15.70 -11.03 4.40
C ASP A 175 14.64 -11.31 3.35
N MET A 176 14.83 -10.74 2.18
CA MET A 176 14.14 -11.18 1.00
C MET A 176 14.58 -12.63 0.90
N ILE A 177 13.84 -13.51 1.55
CA ILE A 177 13.38 -14.70 0.90
C ILE A 177 12.62 -14.15 -0.32
N GLU A 178 13.37 -13.68 -1.33
CA GLU A 178 13.10 -14.08 -2.70
C GLU A 178 13.21 -15.61 -2.68
N ASP A 179 12.25 -16.26 -2.04
CA ASP A 179 11.53 -17.26 -2.78
C ASP A 179 10.95 -16.42 -3.91
N GLN A 180 11.71 -16.31 -5.01
CA GLN A 180 11.08 -16.40 -6.31
C GLN A 180 10.08 -17.52 -6.13
N VAL A 181 8.82 -17.17 -5.84
CA VAL A 181 7.75 -18.15 -5.86
C VAL A 181 7.85 -18.64 -7.30
N ASP A 182 8.38 -19.84 -7.44
CA ASP A 182 8.72 -20.39 -8.74
C ASP A 182 7.40 -20.78 -9.38
N LEU A 183 6.72 -19.77 -9.95
CA LEU A 183 5.43 -19.90 -10.63
C LEU A 183 5.54 -20.86 -11.81
N THR A 184 6.77 -21.20 -12.24
CA THR A 184 7.04 -22.17 -13.31
C THR A 184 6.42 -23.54 -13.03
N ASN A 185 6.28 -23.92 -11.75
CA ASN A 185 5.64 -25.19 -11.36
C ASN A 185 4.13 -25.07 -11.11
N LEU A 186 3.58 -23.85 -11.10
CA LEU A 186 2.14 -23.60 -10.94
C LEU A 186 1.41 -23.43 -12.28
N THR A 187 2.15 -23.17 -13.37
CA THR A 187 1.60 -22.95 -14.71
C THR A 187 1.86 -24.15 -15.62
N THR A 188 0.86 -24.58 -16.39
CA THR A 188 1.01 -25.66 -17.40
C THR A 188 1.93 -25.29 -18.56
N PHE A 189 2.35 -24.02 -18.66
CA PHE A 189 3.23 -23.50 -19.70
C PHE A 189 4.49 -22.89 -19.08
N ASN A 190 5.60 -22.99 -19.79
CA ASN A 190 6.88 -22.46 -19.32
C ASN A 190 6.90 -20.93 -19.45
N LEU A 191 7.03 -20.23 -18.32
CA LEU A 191 7.06 -18.77 -18.26
C LEU A 191 8.42 -18.18 -18.69
N SER A 192 9.44 -19.04 -18.84
CA SER A 192 10.78 -18.66 -19.26
C SER A 192 11.12 -19.25 -20.63
N LEU A 193 11.90 -18.52 -21.43
CA LEU A 193 12.44 -19.04 -22.68
C LEU A 193 13.61 -19.97 -22.38
N SER A 194 13.71 -21.09 -23.09
CA SER A 194 14.92 -21.89 -23.07
C SER A 194 16.09 -21.12 -23.70
N GLU A 195 17.31 -21.50 -23.34
CA GLU A 195 18.54 -20.86 -23.84
C GLU A 195 18.60 -20.86 -25.38
N LYS A 196 18.14 -21.96 -26.00
CA LYS A 196 18.00 -22.08 -27.45
C LYS A 196 16.98 -21.10 -28.03
N GLN A 197 15.79 -21.01 -27.43
CA GLN A 197 14.75 -20.08 -27.90
C GLN A 197 15.17 -18.62 -27.75
N ARG A 198 15.92 -18.31 -26.69
CA ARG A 198 16.46 -16.98 -26.47
C ARG A 198 17.50 -16.62 -27.53
N GLN A 199 18.41 -17.54 -27.84
CA GLN A 199 19.41 -17.35 -28.88
C GLN A 199 18.76 -17.20 -30.26
N ASP A 200 17.75 -18.02 -30.56
CA ASP A 200 16.98 -17.91 -31.79
C ASP A 200 16.28 -16.54 -31.88
N ARG A 201 15.63 -16.08 -30.79
CA ARG A 201 15.01 -14.74 -30.73
C ARG A 201 16.00 -13.61 -30.96
N GLU A 202 17.21 -13.72 -30.41
CA GLU A 202 18.27 -12.72 -30.58
C GLU A 202 18.85 -12.71 -32.01
N ASN A 203 18.79 -13.85 -32.71
CA ASN A 203 19.21 -14.00 -34.11
C ASN A 203 18.10 -13.66 -35.13
N VAL A 204 16.86 -13.39 -34.68
CA VAL A 204 15.80 -12.91 -35.58
C VAL A 204 16.12 -11.46 -35.97
N GLU A 205 16.59 -11.29 -37.20
CA GLU A 205 16.76 -9.97 -37.80
C GLU A 205 15.39 -9.32 -37.99
N LEU A 206 15.17 -8.23 -37.24
CA LEU A 206 13.96 -7.44 -37.34
C LEU A 206 14.18 -6.33 -38.38
N PRO A 207 13.39 -6.26 -39.47
CA PRO A 207 13.64 -5.38 -40.62
C PRO A 207 13.70 -3.87 -40.33
N TYR A 208 13.35 -3.42 -39.11
CA TYR A 208 13.23 -2.00 -38.75
C TYR A 208 13.81 -1.64 -37.36
N LEU A 209 14.58 -2.53 -36.73
CA LEU A 209 15.12 -2.28 -35.38
C LEU A 209 16.18 -1.16 -35.36
N GLU A 210 16.93 -0.99 -36.44
CA GLU A 210 17.96 0.05 -36.58
C GLU A 210 17.36 1.47 -36.58
N ALA A 211 16.13 1.62 -37.07
CA ALA A 211 15.42 2.90 -37.08
C ALA A 211 15.12 3.44 -35.67
N GLN A 212 15.03 2.54 -34.67
CA GLN A 212 14.74 2.90 -33.27
C GLN A 212 16.02 3.18 -32.44
N ARG A 213 17.19 2.71 -32.90
CA ARG A 213 18.49 2.89 -32.22
C ARG A 213 19.23 4.18 -32.60
N GLY A 214 18.61 5.05 -33.40
CA GLY A 214 19.15 6.37 -33.73
C GLY A 214 19.67 6.52 -35.17
N GLY A 215 19.32 5.60 -36.09
CA GLY A 215 19.43 5.86 -37.52
C GLY A 215 18.36 6.86 -37.96
N ASN A 216 18.72 7.82 -38.80
CA ASN A 216 17.87 8.93 -39.28
C ASN A 216 16.65 8.49 -40.14
N GLY A 217 16.21 7.24 -40.04
CA GLY A 217 15.24 6.56 -40.91
C GLY A 217 14.01 6.00 -40.18
N GLY A 218 13.70 6.47 -38.97
CA GLY A 218 12.52 6.04 -38.20
C GLY A 218 11.38 7.07 -38.14
N ALA A 219 11.51 8.22 -38.80
CA ALA A 219 10.46 9.21 -38.85
C ALA A 219 9.37 8.74 -39.84
N ILE A 220 8.24 8.29 -39.32
CA ILE A 220 7.03 8.09 -40.13
C ILE A 220 6.51 9.49 -40.45
N LEU A 221 6.83 9.99 -41.64
CA LEU A 221 6.25 11.22 -42.17
C LEU A 221 4.92 10.85 -42.81
N TYR A 222 3.83 11.20 -42.13
CA TYR A 222 2.51 11.12 -42.74
C TYR A 222 2.38 12.27 -43.75
N GLU A 223 2.21 11.90 -45.02
CA GLU A 223 1.91 12.83 -46.11
C GLU A 223 0.45 12.59 -46.52
N TYR A 224 -0.39 13.61 -46.38
CA TYR A 224 -1.80 13.54 -46.74
C TYR A 224 -1.91 13.16 -48.22
N THR A 225 -2.66 12.11 -48.51
CA THR A 225 -2.94 11.67 -49.88
C THR A 225 -4.36 12.05 -50.29
N GLU A 226 -4.62 12.23 -51.59
CA GLU A 226 -5.96 12.55 -52.12
C GLU A 226 -6.99 11.42 -51.90
N VAL A 227 -6.55 10.27 -51.40
CA VAL A 227 -7.36 9.11 -51.03
C VAL A 227 -7.57 8.99 -49.52
N ASP A 228 -7.00 9.87 -48.69
CA ASP A 228 -7.40 10.01 -47.29
C ASP A 228 -8.79 10.67 -47.25
N ASP A 229 -9.80 9.85 -46.98
CA ASP A 229 -11.22 10.18 -46.87
C ASP A 229 -11.53 10.85 -45.52
N TYR A 230 -10.82 11.94 -45.22
CA TYR A 230 -11.11 12.79 -44.07
C TYR A 230 -12.47 13.49 -44.30
N ASP A 231 -13.56 12.76 -44.12
CA ASP A 231 -14.92 13.25 -44.23
C ASP A 231 -15.18 14.13 -42.99
N GLU A 232 -15.25 15.45 -43.17
CA GLU A 232 -15.50 16.42 -42.08
C GLU A 232 -16.85 16.19 -41.36
N ASP A 233 -17.71 15.34 -41.94
CA ASP A 233 -19.02 14.96 -41.43
C ASP A 233 -19.04 13.62 -40.66
N GLU A 234 -17.91 12.90 -40.54
CA GLU A 234 -17.85 11.70 -39.71
C GLU A 234 -17.85 12.13 -38.23
N PRO A 235 -18.95 11.91 -37.48
CA PRO A 235 -18.98 12.30 -36.08
C PRO A 235 -17.92 11.47 -35.35
N PHE A 236 -17.12 12.11 -34.49
CA PHE A 236 -16.26 11.40 -33.54
C PHE A 236 -17.10 10.27 -32.93
N GLU A 237 -16.66 9.02 -33.04
CA GLU A 237 -17.27 7.89 -32.33
C GLU A 237 -17.15 8.13 -30.82
N GLU A 238 -18.07 8.91 -30.26
CA GLU A 238 -18.35 9.00 -28.83
C GLU A 238 -19.09 7.73 -28.42
N ASP A 239 -18.44 6.57 -28.45
CA ASP A 239 -18.99 5.37 -27.83
C ASP A 239 -17.89 4.39 -27.41
N TYR A 240 -17.12 4.78 -26.38
CA TYR A 240 -16.55 3.83 -25.44
C TYR A 240 -16.59 4.42 -24.02
N ILE A 241 -17.77 4.31 -23.39
CA ILE A 241 -17.89 4.21 -21.92
C ILE A 241 -18.62 2.91 -21.59
#